data_AF-A0A7X9BUG5-F1
#
_entry.id   AF-A0A7X9BUG5-F1
#
_cell.length_a   1.000
_cell.length_b   1.000
_cell.length_c   1.000
_cell.angle_alpha   90.00
_cell.angle_beta   90.00
_cell.angle_gamma   90.00
#
_symmetry.space_group_name_H-M   'P 1'
#
loop_
_entity.id
_entity.type
_entity.pdbx_description
1 polymer ?
#
loop_
_entity_poly.entity_id
_entity_poly.type
_entity_poly.pdbx_seq_one_letter_code
_entity_poly.pdbx_strand_id
1 'polypeptide(L)'
;MNNTIQGFSSQLRFTGLSGLDTETIISKLMMAERIPLDSLKQKRTVIEWKQEAYRDISSSLIGFKSKFFDIINRSSYMLSKNSITPMKAESSNSSFVTANATADAKPGVYNIKVKKLATSAKAESDGGISPKISGEVKIEELANLQGKKMVVTLDGVTKVVTLENFEYSEGLTEPELMEKLQQTLHRALDKAFGLKDKGDSKFIVNYDSKNLTIDTTEGVTKLMISDPNDGTSALSVLGIDNGATNRIDLRRTLESLSQDIPLNINEAGKVVFTINGKIIEADKNDTLKSVFEKINNDQILNVNIS
;
A
#
# COMPACT_ATOMS: atom_id res chain seq x y z
N MET A 1 -60.24 -12.16 13.83
CA MET A 1 -61.47 -11.37 13.85
C MET A 1 -62.34 -11.82 12.68
N ASN A 2 -63.45 -12.51 12.97
CA ASN A 2 -64.63 -12.58 12.11
C ASN A 2 -65.72 -13.36 12.84
N ASN A 3 -66.89 -12.76 13.00
CA ASN A 3 -68.13 -13.23 12.36
C ASN A 3 -69.31 -12.44 12.94
N THR A 4 -69.57 -11.27 12.37
CA THR A 4 -70.90 -10.68 12.44
C THR A 4 -71.74 -11.30 11.33
N ILE A 5 -72.57 -12.27 11.70
CA ILE A 5 -73.69 -12.74 10.87
C ILE A 5 -74.69 -11.57 10.82
N GLN A 6 -74.62 -10.73 9.80
CA GLN A 6 -75.70 -9.80 9.52
C GLN A 6 -76.85 -10.59 8.88
N GLY A 7 -77.88 -10.84 9.69
CA GLY A 7 -79.13 -11.41 9.22
C GLY A 7 -79.75 -10.52 8.14
N PHE A 8 -80.10 -11.14 7.02
CA PHE A 8 -80.88 -10.48 5.96
C PHE A 8 -82.31 -10.24 6.47
N SER A 9 -82.60 -9.03 6.95
CA SER A 9 -83.98 -8.58 7.07
C SER A 9 -84.45 -8.04 5.71
N SER A 10 -85.23 -8.83 4.98
CA SER A 10 -86.05 -8.28 3.89
C SER A 10 -87.25 -7.56 4.50
N GLN A 11 -87.13 -6.25 4.68
CA GLN A 11 -88.29 -5.38 4.78
C GLN A 11 -88.44 -4.65 3.44
N LEU A 12 -89.06 -5.33 2.47
CA LEU A 12 -89.70 -4.64 1.36
C LEU A 12 -91.04 -4.07 1.87
N ARG A 13 -91.00 -2.89 2.47
CA ARG A 13 -92.20 -2.06 2.63
C ARG A 13 -92.36 -1.24 1.36
N PHE A 14 -93.41 -1.55 0.60
CA PHE A 14 -93.87 -0.71 -0.50
C PHE A 14 -94.96 0.21 0.03
N THR A 15 -94.60 1.45 0.36
CA THR A 15 -95.55 2.54 0.60
C THR A 15 -95.04 3.73 -0.20
N GLY A 16 -95.85 4.22 -1.14
CA GLY A 16 -95.59 5.46 -1.88
C GLY A 16 -94.57 5.32 -3.00
N LEU A 17 -95.06 5.21 -4.24
CA LEU A 17 -94.30 5.38 -5.47
C LEU A 17 -93.72 6.81 -5.54
N SER A 18 -92.45 6.99 -5.20
CA SER A 18 -91.56 7.95 -5.87
C SER A 18 -90.12 7.73 -5.40
N GLY A 19 -89.24 7.34 -6.33
CA GLY A 19 -87.82 7.08 -6.05
C GLY A 19 -87.50 5.60 -5.85
N LEU A 20 -87.73 4.75 -6.87
CA LEU A 20 -86.99 3.49 -6.95
C LEU A 20 -85.51 3.85 -7.04
N ASP A 21 -84.79 3.68 -5.95
CA ASP A 21 -83.32 3.76 -5.92
C ASP A 21 -82.77 2.52 -6.64
N THR A 22 -82.88 2.57 -7.97
CA THR A 22 -82.43 1.53 -8.88
C THR A 22 -80.94 1.30 -8.74
N GLU A 23 -80.18 2.33 -8.38
CA GLU A 23 -78.75 2.26 -8.16
C GLU A 23 -78.41 1.35 -6.98
N THR A 24 -79.14 1.48 -5.87
CA THR A 24 -78.98 0.56 -4.72
C THR A 24 -79.39 -0.88 -5.04
N ILE A 25 -80.44 -1.10 -5.84
CA ILE A 25 -80.87 -2.46 -6.23
C ILE A 25 -79.86 -3.10 -7.19
N ILE A 26 -79.39 -2.35 -8.20
CA ILE A 26 -78.37 -2.79 -9.15
C ILE A 26 -77.07 -3.08 -8.41
N SER A 27 -76.66 -2.22 -7.47
CA SER A 27 -75.48 -2.43 -6.63
C SER A 27 -75.58 -3.73 -5.83
N LYS A 28 -76.73 -4.00 -5.20
CA LYS A 28 -76.96 -5.25 -4.45
C LYS A 28 -76.94 -6.51 -5.32
N LEU A 29 -77.51 -6.45 -6.54
CA LEU A 29 -77.45 -7.57 -7.50
C LEU A 29 -76.02 -7.79 -8.02
N MET A 30 -75.29 -6.72 -8.31
CA MET A 30 -73.87 -6.78 -8.69
C MET A 30 -73.01 -7.33 -7.56
N MET A 31 -73.32 -7.02 -6.30
CA MET A 31 -72.66 -7.63 -5.13
C MET A 31 -72.95 -9.12 -5.03
N ALA A 32 -74.20 -9.55 -5.23
CA ALA A 32 -74.57 -10.98 -5.22
C ALA A 32 -73.85 -11.77 -6.31
N GLU A 33 -73.75 -11.20 -7.52
CA GLU A 33 -73.04 -11.80 -8.65
C GLU A 33 -71.50 -11.84 -8.44
N ARG A 34 -70.97 -10.95 -7.59
CA ARG A 34 -69.54 -10.93 -7.21
C ARG A 34 -69.15 -11.94 -6.14
N ILE A 35 -70.11 -12.52 -5.40
CA ILE A 35 -69.85 -13.54 -4.36
C ILE A 35 -68.98 -14.72 -4.88
N PRO A 36 -69.32 -15.39 -6.00
CA PRO A 36 -68.48 -16.48 -6.53
C PRO A 36 -67.08 -16.01 -6.93
N LEU A 37 -66.97 -14.80 -7.49
CA LEU A 37 -65.69 -14.19 -7.85
C LEU A 37 -64.83 -13.93 -6.60
N ASP A 38 -65.41 -13.41 -5.53
CA ASP A 38 -64.69 -13.15 -4.28
C ASP A 38 -64.29 -14.45 -3.57
N SER A 39 -65.10 -15.52 -3.67
CA SER A 39 -64.68 -16.86 -3.23
C SER A 39 -63.47 -17.39 -4.01
N LEU A 40 -63.44 -17.18 -5.34
CA LEU A 40 -62.28 -17.54 -6.17
C LEU A 40 -61.04 -16.72 -5.80
N LYS A 41 -61.18 -15.42 -5.53
CA LYS A 41 -60.07 -14.58 -5.03
C LYS A 41 -59.54 -15.08 -3.69
N GLN A 42 -60.41 -15.42 -2.73
CA GLN A 42 -59.99 -15.99 -1.44
C GLN A 42 -59.26 -17.32 -1.62
N LYS A 43 -59.78 -18.23 -2.47
CA LYS A 43 -59.11 -19.50 -2.79
C LYS A 43 -57.74 -19.26 -3.41
N ARG A 44 -57.63 -18.29 -4.33
CA ARG A 44 -56.36 -17.88 -4.93
C ARG A 44 -55.37 -17.39 -3.87
N THR A 45 -55.77 -16.48 -2.98
CA THR A 45 -54.91 -15.97 -1.89
C THR A 45 -54.42 -17.10 -0.97
N VAL A 46 -55.30 -18.05 -0.62
CA VAL A 46 -54.90 -19.22 0.19
C VAL A 46 -53.87 -20.09 -0.54
N ILE A 47 -54.01 -20.27 -1.86
CA ILE A 47 -53.02 -21.01 -2.66
C ILE A 47 -51.70 -20.24 -2.74
N GLU A 48 -51.74 -18.92 -2.93
CA GLU A 48 -50.55 -18.05 -2.94
C GLU A 48 -49.80 -18.13 -1.60
N TRP A 49 -50.50 -18.03 -0.46
CA TRP A 49 -49.89 -18.20 0.86
C TRP A 49 -49.30 -19.60 1.10
N LYS A 50 -49.99 -20.66 0.63
CA LYS A 50 -49.43 -22.01 0.69
C LYS A 50 -48.15 -22.13 -0.13
N GLN A 51 -48.14 -21.58 -1.35
CA GLN A 51 -46.97 -21.58 -2.21
C GLN A 51 -45.81 -20.84 -1.55
N GLU A 52 -46.05 -19.66 -0.98
CA GLU A 52 -45.01 -18.88 -0.28
C GLU A 52 -44.44 -19.67 0.90
N ALA A 53 -45.30 -20.25 1.74
CA ALA A 53 -44.86 -21.09 2.86
C ALA A 53 -44.00 -22.28 2.40
N TYR A 54 -44.34 -22.93 1.28
CA TYR A 54 -43.50 -23.99 0.71
C TYR A 54 -42.15 -23.47 0.20
N ARG A 55 -42.11 -22.28 -0.41
CA ARG A 55 -40.86 -21.66 -0.88
C ARG A 55 -39.94 -21.30 0.28
N ASP A 56 -40.49 -20.80 1.38
CA ASP A 56 -39.73 -20.45 2.58
C ASP A 56 -39.08 -21.68 3.23
N ILE A 57 -39.86 -22.76 3.39
CA ILE A 57 -39.36 -24.03 3.91
C ILE A 57 -38.28 -24.59 2.98
N SER A 58 -38.51 -24.58 1.67
CA SER A 58 -37.54 -25.05 0.68
C SER A 58 -36.23 -24.27 0.76
N SER A 59 -36.32 -22.94 0.83
CA SER A 59 -35.15 -22.06 0.92
C SER A 59 -34.37 -22.29 2.20
N SER A 60 -35.05 -22.49 3.33
CA SER A 60 -34.44 -22.83 4.62
C SER A 60 -33.73 -24.18 4.58
N LEU A 61 -34.33 -25.20 3.97
CA LEU A 61 -33.74 -26.53 3.85
C LEU A 61 -32.52 -26.53 2.92
N ILE A 62 -32.59 -25.81 1.80
CA ILE A 62 -31.46 -25.63 0.88
C ILE A 62 -30.31 -24.93 1.61
N GLY A 63 -30.61 -23.87 2.37
CA GLY A 63 -29.61 -23.15 3.17
C GLY A 63 -28.97 -24.01 4.27
N PHE A 64 -29.76 -24.84 4.96
CA PHE A 64 -29.24 -25.80 5.93
C PHE A 64 -28.32 -26.83 5.26
N LYS A 65 -28.76 -27.42 4.15
CA LYS A 65 -27.96 -28.39 3.39
C LYS A 65 -26.66 -27.77 2.88
N SER A 66 -26.70 -26.59 2.28
CA SER A 66 -25.51 -25.94 1.72
C SER A 66 -24.51 -25.53 2.80
N LYS A 67 -24.98 -25.17 4.00
CA LYS A 67 -24.10 -24.76 5.10
C LYS A 67 -23.45 -25.95 5.80
N PHE A 68 -24.21 -27.00 6.09
CA PHE A 68 -23.78 -28.06 7.00
C PHE A 68 -23.45 -29.38 6.30
N PHE A 69 -23.92 -29.58 5.07
CA PHE A 69 -23.75 -30.82 4.31
C PHE A 69 -23.05 -30.61 2.95
N ASP A 70 -22.47 -29.44 2.72
CA ASP A 70 -21.57 -29.21 1.60
C ASP A 70 -20.14 -29.61 1.96
N ILE A 71 -19.60 -30.57 1.22
CA ILE A 71 -18.25 -31.12 1.42
C ILE A 71 -17.14 -30.10 1.08
N ILE A 72 -17.43 -29.09 0.25
CA ILE A 72 -16.49 -28.03 -0.10
C ILE A 72 -16.25 -27.13 1.13
N ASN A 73 -17.30 -26.91 1.94
CA ASN A 73 -17.24 -26.09 3.15
C ASN A 73 -16.74 -26.91 4.35
N ARG A 74 -15.49 -27.38 4.29
CA ARG A 74 -14.91 -28.29 5.32
C ARG A 74 -14.97 -27.79 6.76
N SER A 75 -15.01 -26.47 6.98
CA SER A 75 -15.08 -25.85 8.30
C SER A 75 -16.47 -25.97 8.96
N SER A 76 -17.54 -25.97 8.17
CA SER A 76 -18.93 -26.08 8.65
C SER A 76 -19.59 -27.41 8.30
N TYR A 77 -18.93 -28.24 7.49
CA TYR A 77 -19.39 -29.58 7.15
C TYR A 77 -19.46 -30.45 8.41
N MET A 78 -20.67 -30.81 8.82
CA MET A 78 -20.93 -31.52 10.08
C MET A 78 -20.32 -32.93 10.11
N LEU A 79 -20.14 -33.56 8.94
CA LEU A 79 -19.53 -34.88 8.85
C LEU A 79 -18.01 -34.82 8.65
N SER A 80 -17.41 -33.62 8.72
CA SER A 80 -15.95 -33.49 8.71
C SER A 80 -15.35 -34.04 10.00
N LYS A 81 -14.15 -34.63 9.91
CA LYS A 81 -13.41 -35.09 11.10
C LYS A 81 -13.21 -33.96 12.13
N ASN A 82 -12.94 -32.73 11.67
CA ASN A 82 -12.77 -31.57 12.56
C ASN A 82 -14.05 -31.24 13.35
N SER A 83 -15.23 -31.54 12.81
CA SER A 83 -16.51 -31.36 13.51
C SER A 83 -16.87 -32.53 14.44
N ILE A 84 -16.47 -33.76 14.08
CA ILE A 84 -16.83 -34.98 14.84
C ILE A 84 -15.86 -35.20 16.01
N THR A 85 -14.57 -34.94 15.80
CA THR A 85 -13.50 -35.13 16.79
C THR A 85 -12.68 -33.84 16.94
N PRO A 86 -13.29 -32.76 17.47
CA PRO A 86 -12.59 -31.50 17.65
C PRO A 86 -11.46 -31.68 18.67
N MET A 87 -10.25 -31.27 18.30
CA MET A 87 -9.10 -31.25 19.18
C MET A 87 -8.79 -29.80 19.55
N LYS A 88 -8.38 -29.56 20.79
CA LYS A 88 -7.93 -28.25 21.26
C LYS A 88 -6.49 -28.36 21.72
N ALA A 89 -5.66 -27.39 21.33
CA ALA A 89 -4.35 -27.20 21.90
C ALA A 89 -4.38 -26.01 22.86
N GLU A 90 -3.83 -26.20 24.05
CA GLU A 90 -3.66 -25.14 25.04
C GLU A 90 -2.18 -24.97 25.33
N SER A 91 -1.74 -23.72 25.39
CA SER A 91 -0.37 -23.36 25.71
C SER A 91 -0.32 -22.80 27.12
N SER A 92 0.68 -23.21 27.89
CA SER A 92 0.95 -22.62 29.20
C SER A 92 1.33 -21.14 29.11
N ASN A 93 1.84 -20.69 27.96
CA ASN A 93 2.09 -19.28 27.69
C ASN A 93 1.88 -18.94 26.20
N SER A 94 0.70 -18.43 25.89
CA SER A 94 0.28 -18.08 24.53
C SER A 94 1.05 -16.90 23.91
N SER A 95 1.78 -16.11 24.71
CA SER A 95 2.58 -14.99 24.19
C SER A 95 3.84 -15.46 23.47
N PHE A 96 4.32 -16.69 23.77
CA PHE A 96 5.53 -17.24 23.15
C PHE A 96 5.20 -18.31 22.10
N VAL A 97 4.23 -19.17 22.35
CA VAL A 97 3.84 -20.24 21.43
C VAL A 97 2.33 -20.45 21.49
N THR A 98 1.69 -20.41 20.33
CA THR A 98 0.32 -20.87 20.11
C THR A 98 0.31 -22.08 19.19
N ALA A 99 -0.65 -22.97 19.36
CA ALA A 99 -0.85 -24.10 18.48
C ALA A 99 -2.34 -24.26 18.14
N ASN A 100 -2.62 -24.71 16.93
CA ASN A 100 -3.96 -25.12 16.50
C ASN A 100 -3.94 -26.64 16.29
N ALA A 101 -4.82 -27.37 16.98
CA ALA A 101 -4.94 -28.81 16.82
C ALA A 101 -5.95 -29.13 15.70
N THR A 102 -5.56 -30.05 14.80
CA THR A 102 -6.47 -30.63 13.80
C THR A 102 -7.08 -31.92 14.35
N ALA A 103 -8.13 -32.46 13.72
CA ALA A 103 -8.78 -33.70 14.18
C ALA A 103 -7.84 -34.93 14.24
N ASP A 104 -6.78 -34.95 13.43
CA ASP A 104 -5.79 -36.03 13.41
C ASP A 104 -4.65 -35.81 14.42
N ALA A 105 -4.71 -34.74 15.24
CA ALA A 105 -3.73 -34.50 16.29
C ALA A 105 -3.73 -35.62 17.33
N LYS A 106 -2.56 -35.97 17.86
CA LYS A 106 -2.45 -36.97 18.93
C LYS A 106 -2.63 -36.28 20.29
N PRO A 107 -3.57 -36.74 21.14
CA PRO A 107 -3.69 -36.21 22.49
C PRO A 107 -2.41 -36.45 23.30
N GLY A 108 -1.97 -35.44 24.04
CA GLY A 108 -0.79 -35.55 24.89
C GLY A 108 -0.28 -34.20 25.40
N VAL A 109 0.65 -34.26 26.35
CA VAL A 109 1.36 -33.09 26.86
C VAL A 109 2.71 -32.98 26.14
N TYR A 110 2.92 -31.86 25.46
CA TYR A 110 4.14 -31.58 24.70
C TYR A 110 4.99 -30.52 25.40
N ASN A 111 6.21 -30.90 25.79
CA ASN A 111 7.17 -29.96 26.39
C ASN A 111 7.96 -29.26 25.27
N ILE A 112 7.66 -27.98 25.03
CA ILE A 112 8.25 -27.18 23.95
C ILE A 112 9.23 -26.16 24.55
N LYS A 113 10.47 -26.12 24.01
CA LYS A 113 11.48 -25.11 24.35
C LYS A 113 11.92 -24.37 23.09
N VAL A 114 11.57 -23.08 22.98
CA VAL A 114 11.99 -22.22 21.87
C VAL A 114 13.45 -21.79 22.12
N LYS A 115 14.36 -22.21 21.24
CA LYS A 115 15.79 -21.83 21.34
C LYS A 115 16.12 -20.56 20.54
N LYS A 116 15.61 -20.48 19.31
CA LYS A 116 15.82 -19.37 18.37
C LYS A 116 14.64 -19.31 17.42
N LEU A 117 14.21 -18.10 17.09
CA LEU A 117 13.18 -17.89 16.07
C LEU A 117 13.78 -18.07 14.67
N ALA A 118 12.99 -18.64 13.76
CA ALA A 118 13.34 -18.57 12.35
C ALA A 118 13.36 -17.09 11.93
N THR A 119 14.41 -16.72 11.20
CA THR A 119 14.55 -15.39 10.60
C THR A 119 14.80 -15.61 9.12
N SER A 120 14.25 -14.75 8.28
CA SER A 120 14.51 -14.80 6.84
C SER A 120 15.98 -14.51 6.59
N ALA A 121 16.58 -15.20 5.62
CA ALA A 121 17.90 -14.83 5.13
C ALA A 121 17.82 -13.42 4.53
N LYS A 122 18.80 -12.57 4.86
CA LYS A 122 18.93 -11.21 4.33
C LYS A 122 20.30 -11.09 3.68
N ALA A 123 20.34 -10.50 2.48
CA ALA A 123 21.56 -10.04 1.86
C ALA A 123 21.48 -8.51 1.77
N GLU A 124 22.54 -7.84 2.18
CA GLU A 124 22.70 -6.39 2.07
C GLU A 124 24.08 -6.09 1.50
N SER A 125 24.18 -4.95 0.83
CA SER A 125 25.47 -4.48 0.33
C SER A 125 26.37 -4.09 1.49
N ASP A 126 27.65 -4.43 1.39
CA ASP A 126 28.69 -4.04 2.36
C ASP A 126 28.95 -2.52 2.32
N GLY A 127 28.80 -1.91 1.14
CA GLY A 127 28.95 -0.46 0.93
C GLY A 127 27.66 0.24 0.52
N GLY A 128 27.63 1.57 0.70
CA GLY A 128 26.55 2.42 0.20
C GLY A 128 26.50 2.44 -1.33
N ILE A 129 25.33 2.14 -1.89
CA ILE A 129 25.08 2.14 -3.35
C ILE A 129 24.45 3.46 -3.82
N SER A 130 23.87 4.23 -2.89
CA SER A 130 23.28 5.54 -3.16
C SER A 130 24.30 6.49 -3.78
N PRO A 131 23.95 7.22 -4.85
CA PRO A 131 24.85 8.17 -5.47
C PRO A 131 25.17 9.33 -4.52
N LYS A 132 26.35 9.91 -4.70
CA LYS A 132 26.73 11.17 -4.06
C LYS A 132 26.10 12.31 -4.84
N ILE A 133 25.82 13.44 -4.19
CA ILE A 133 25.46 14.64 -4.94
C ILE A 133 26.73 15.19 -5.56
N SER A 134 26.76 15.34 -6.87
CA SER A 134 27.92 15.84 -7.61
C SER A 134 27.58 17.03 -8.51
N GLY A 135 28.61 17.77 -8.89
CA GLY A 135 28.52 18.86 -9.86
C GLY A 135 29.90 19.28 -10.38
N GLU A 136 29.95 19.72 -11.64
CA GLU A 136 31.17 20.30 -12.23
C GLU A 136 31.23 21.79 -11.90
N VAL A 137 32.20 22.18 -11.08
CA VAL A 137 32.29 23.56 -10.57
C VAL A 137 32.64 24.53 -11.69
N LYS A 138 31.87 25.60 -11.86
CA LYS A 138 32.16 26.71 -12.78
C LYS A 138 33.17 27.66 -12.14
N ILE A 139 34.45 27.40 -12.38
CA ILE A 139 35.56 28.09 -11.70
C ILE A 139 35.49 29.60 -11.95
N GLU A 140 35.14 30.02 -13.16
CA GLU A 140 35.00 31.41 -13.57
C GLU A 140 33.87 32.16 -12.84
N GLU A 141 32.87 31.47 -12.29
CA GLU A 141 31.75 32.08 -11.56
C GLU A 141 31.95 32.08 -10.04
N LEU A 142 33.04 31.48 -9.51
CA LEU A 142 33.27 31.32 -8.06
C LEU A 142 33.33 32.63 -7.29
N ALA A 143 33.80 33.71 -7.92
CA ALA A 143 33.80 35.04 -7.31
C ALA A 143 32.39 35.49 -6.87
N ASN A 144 31.34 34.95 -7.49
CA ASN A 144 29.93 35.27 -7.20
C ASN A 144 29.31 34.38 -6.11
N LEU A 145 30.07 33.46 -5.50
CA LEU A 145 29.53 32.47 -4.56
C LEU A 145 29.21 33.09 -3.18
N GLN A 146 29.91 34.17 -2.80
CA GLN A 146 29.71 34.84 -1.51
C GLN A 146 28.25 35.29 -1.34
N GLY A 147 27.62 34.83 -0.25
CA GLY A 147 26.23 35.17 0.10
C GLY A 147 25.17 34.40 -0.69
N LYS A 148 25.56 33.54 -1.64
CA LYS A 148 24.63 32.64 -2.33
C LYS A 148 24.13 31.53 -1.39
N LYS A 149 23.01 30.93 -1.75
CA LYS A 149 22.29 29.98 -0.89
C LYS A 149 21.97 28.68 -1.64
N MET A 150 21.80 27.63 -0.85
CA MET A 150 21.28 26.34 -1.28
C MET A 150 20.28 25.82 -0.24
N VAL A 151 19.22 25.17 -0.69
CA VAL A 151 18.26 24.51 0.20
C VAL A 151 18.68 23.05 0.34
N VAL A 152 19.04 22.66 1.56
CA VAL A 152 19.49 21.31 1.87
C VAL A 152 18.44 20.62 2.72
N THR A 153 18.09 19.39 2.35
CA THR A 153 17.22 18.52 3.16
C THR A 153 18.01 17.30 3.59
N LEU A 154 18.13 17.09 4.90
CA LEU A 154 18.77 15.95 5.53
C LEU A 154 17.73 15.18 6.35
N ASP A 155 17.39 13.97 5.93
CA ASP A 155 16.40 13.07 6.58
C ASP A 155 15.09 13.77 7.00
N GLY A 156 14.59 14.64 6.12
CA GLY A 156 13.33 15.37 6.33
C GLY A 156 13.48 16.73 7.01
N VAL A 157 14.65 17.07 7.54
CA VAL A 157 14.95 18.43 8.04
C VAL A 157 15.48 19.27 6.89
N THR A 158 14.73 20.30 6.50
CA THR A 158 15.12 21.24 5.43
C THR A 158 15.64 22.54 6.02
N LYS A 159 16.81 23.00 5.55
CA LYS A 159 17.40 24.29 5.94
C LYS A 159 17.96 25.02 4.73
N VAL A 160 17.92 26.34 4.79
CA VAL A 160 18.63 27.21 3.86
C VAL A 160 20.07 27.35 4.36
N VAL A 161 21.03 26.94 3.54
CA VAL A 161 22.46 27.04 3.79
C VAL A 161 22.97 28.25 3.01
N THR A 162 23.54 29.22 3.70
CA THR A 162 24.12 30.43 3.08
C THR A 162 25.64 30.29 3.08
N LEU A 163 26.27 30.51 1.93
CA LEU A 163 27.70 30.43 1.74
C LEU A 163 28.34 31.78 2.11
N GLU A 164 28.60 31.94 3.40
CA GLU A 164 29.27 33.12 3.96
C GLU A 164 30.78 32.90 4.08
N ASN A 165 31.52 34.00 3.91
CA ASN A 165 32.97 34.09 4.06
C ASN A 165 33.72 33.16 3.08
N PHE A 166 33.28 33.13 1.81
CA PHE A 166 34.06 32.61 0.70
C PHE A 166 35.07 33.68 0.29
N GLU A 167 36.33 33.47 0.65
CA GLU A 167 37.41 34.39 0.34
C GLU A 167 37.99 34.11 -1.04
N TYR A 168 37.46 34.81 -2.05
CA TYR A 168 38.06 34.89 -3.37
C TYR A 168 39.10 36.01 -3.42
N SER A 169 40.31 35.71 -3.89
CA SER A 169 41.34 36.71 -4.16
C SER A 169 42.03 36.41 -5.48
N GLU A 170 42.32 37.45 -6.26
CA GLU A 170 43.12 37.33 -7.48
C GLU A 170 44.51 36.75 -7.15
N GLY A 171 44.95 35.75 -7.92
CA GLY A 171 46.25 35.10 -7.75
C GLY A 171 46.26 33.78 -6.98
N LEU A 172 45.10 33.30 -6.47
CA LEU A 172 45.00 31.94 -5.95
C LEU A 172 45.13 30.91 -7.07
N THR A 173 45.84 29.82 -6.79
CA THR A 173 45.87 28.65 -7.66
C THR A 173 44.55 27.88 -7.58
N GLU A 174 44.22 27.10 -8.61
CA GLU A 174 43.00 26.27 -8.61
C GLU A 174 42.92 25.33 -7.38
N PRO A 175 43.99 24.63 -6.95
CA PRO A 175 43.94 23.80 -5.74
C PRO A 175 43.60 24.59 -4.47
N GLU A 176 44.19 25.77 -4.28
CA GLU A 176 43.90 26.62 -3.11
C GLU A 176 42.46 27.11 -3.11
N LEU A 177 41.94 27.46 -4.28
CA LEU A 177 40.55 27.90 -4.44
C LEU A 177 39.57 26.77 -4.10
N MET A 178 39.88 25.55 -4.52
CA MET A 178 39.07 24.36 -4.27
C MET A 178 39.10 23.94 -2.81
N GLU A 179 40.25 24.04 -2.15
CA GLU A 179 40.34 23.83 -0.70
C GLU A 179 39.47 24.85 0.06
N LYS A 180 39.54 26.14 -0.30
CA LYS A 180 38.67 27.17 0.29
C LYS A 180 37.19 26.91 0.03
N LEU A 181 36.83 26.43 -1.15
CA LEU A 181 35.45 26.06 -1.49
C LEU A 181 34.95 24.92 -0.60
N GLN A 182 35.73 23.83 -0.48
CA GLN A 182 35.41 22.69 0.38
C GLN A 182 35.24 23.13 1.84
N GLN A 183 36.16 23.93 2.37
CA GLN A 183 36.09 24.46 3.74
C GLN A 183 34.84 25.35 3.95
N THR A 184 34.51 26.19 2.97
CA THR A 184 33.33 27.06 3.04
C THR A 184 32.04 26.26 3.07
N LEU A 185 31.92 25.24 2.21
CA LEU A 185 30.76 24.35 2.17
C LEU A 185 30.62 23.55 3.47
N HIS A 186 31.71 22.95 3.96
CA HIS A 186 31.74 22.23 5.24
C HIS A 186 31.24 23.12 6.38
N ARG A 187 31.82 24.31 6.54
CA ARG A 187 31.43 25.26 7.58
C ARG A 187 29.96 25.68 7.46
N ALA A 188 29.48 25.94 6.25
CA ALA A 188 28.09 26.35 6.03
C ALA A 188 27.10 25.23 6.36
N LEU A 189 27.40 23.99 5.96
CA LEU A 189 26.61 22.81 6.26
C LEU A 189 26.60 22.49 7.76
N ASP A 190 27.75 22.54 8.42
CA ASP A 190 27.88 22.32 9.87
C ASP A 190 27.17 23.41 10.67
N LYS A 191 27.28 24.67 10.26
CA LYS A 191 26.51 25.78 10.86
C LYS A 191 25.01 25.54 10.74
N ALA A 192 24.54 25.00 9.61
CA ALA A 192 23.13 24.74 9.40
C ALA A 192 22.63 23.52 10.17
N PHE A 193 23.33 22.38 10.14
CA PHE A 193 22.82 21.10 10.67
C PHE A 193 23.44 20.65 11.99
N GLY A 194 24.44 21.37 12.49
CA GLY A 194 25.23 21.00 13.64
C GLY A 194 26.14 19.81 13.38
N LEU A 195 27.04 19.57 14.32
CA LEU A 195 27.98 18.46 14.31
C LEU A 195 27.32 17.19 14.88
N LYS A 196 28.01 16.07 14.75
CA LYS A 196 27.67 14.83 15.47
C LYS A 196 28.06 14.92 16.94
N ASP A 197 27.64 13.93 17.73
CA ASP A 197 27.95 13.81 19.16
C ASP A 197 29.45 13.85 19.48
N LYS A 198 30.30 13.42 18.54
CA LYS A 198 31.77 13.43 18.68
C LYS A 198 32.45 14.71 18.14
N GLY A 199 31.67 15.67 17.65
CA GLY A 199 32.19 16.89 17.03
C GLY A 199 32.54 16.77 15.55
N ASP A 200 32.42 15.58 14.96
CA ASP A 200 32.64 15.37 13.52
C ASP A 200 31.50 15.97 12.68
N SER A 201 31.82 16.41 11.45
CA SER A 201 30.79 16.83 10.49
C SER A 201 29.86 15.68 10.10
N LYS A 202 28.62 16.03 9.78
CA LYS A 202 27.62 15.12 9.19
C LYS A 202 27.82 14.96 7.67
N PHE A 203 28.58 15.86 7.07
CA PHE A 203 28.78 15.96 5.63
C PHE A 203 30.23 15.65 5.25
N ILE A 204 30.39 15.15 4.05
CA ILE A 204 31.68 14.94 3.40
C ILE A 204 31.65 15.77 2.13
N VAL A 205 32.53 16.76 2.02
CA VAL A 205 32.67 17.61 0.84
C VAL A 205 34.04 17.37 0.23
N ASN A 206 34.06 16.76 -0.95
CA ASN A 206 35.28 16.46 -1.68
C ASN A 206 35.28 17.14 -3.04
N TYR A 207 36.45 17.51 -3.54
CA TYR A 207 36.64 17.96 -4.89
C TYR A 207 37.77 17.15 -5.52
N ASP A 208 37.50 16.50 -6.65
CA ASP A 208 38.49 15.78 -7.44
C ASP A 208 38.15 15.92 -8.92
N SER A 209 39.17 16.17 -9.75
CA SER A 209 39.05 16.17 -11.21
C SER A 209 37.86 17.01 -11.71
N LYS A 210 37.71 18.23 -11.17
CA LYS A 210 36.61 19.20 -11.42
C LYS A 210 35.23 18.86 -10.87
N ASN A 211 35.08 17.68 -10.28
CA ASN A 211 33.83 17.26 -9.68
C ASN A 211 33.82 17.56 -8.19
N LEU A 212 32.95 18.47 -7.79
CA LEU A 212 32.55 18.62 -6.40
C LEU A 212 31.60 17.47 -6.06
N THR A 213 31.79 16.86 -4.90
CA THR A 213 30.87 15.88 -4.33
C THR A 213 30.50 16.27 -2.91
N ILE A 214 29.21 16.20 -2.62
CA ILE A 214 28.64 16.36 -1.28
C ILE A 214 27.95 15.05 -0.95
N ASP A 215 28.44 14.44 0.13
CA ASP A 215 27.93 13.20 0.67
C ASP A 215 27.71 13.37 2.17
N THR A 216 27.21 12.33 2.80
CA THR A 216 26.99 12.24 4.23
C THR A 216 27.70 11.03 4.79
N THR A 217 28.04 11.12 6.06
CA THR A 217 28.52 9.96 6.81
C THR A 217 27.40 8.96 7.09
N GLU A 218 27.74 7.76 7.56
CA GLU A 218 26.79 6.66 7.81
C GLU A 218 25.51 7.05 8.57
N GLY A 219 24.41 6.40 8.19
CA GLY A 219 23.11 6.51 8.87
C GLY A 219 22.13 7.51 8.25
N VAL A 220 22.55 8.31 7.26
CA VAL A 220 21.67 9.22 6.53
C VAL A 220 20.94 8.51 5.40
N THR A 221 19.63 8.67 5.33
CA THR A 221 18.79 8.01 4.33
C THR A 221 18.43 8.91 3.16
N LYS A 222 18.36 10.23 3.38
CA LYS A 222 18.02 11.22 2.36
C LYS A 222 18.85 12.48 2.53
N LEU A 223 19.64 12.78 1.51
CA LEU A 223 20.21 14.08 1.22
C LEU A 223 19.57 14.60 -0.07
N MET A 224 19.10 15.84 -0.05
CA MET A 224 18.63 16.55 -1.24
C MET A 224 19.09 17.99 -1.22
N ILE A 225 19.56 18.48 -2.36
CA ILE A 225 20.01 19.86 -2.55
C ILE A 225 19.16 20.49 -3.65
N SER A 226 18.65 21.68 -3.42
CA SER A 226 17.76 22.40 -4.34
C SER A 226 17.95 23.91 -4.27
N ASP A 227 17.41 24.61 -5.25
CA ASP A 227 17.47 26.07 -5.32
C ASP A 227 16.65 26.73 -4.21
N PRO A 228 17.10 27.89 -3.69
CA PRO A 228 16.26 28.77 -2.89
C PRO A 228 15.21 29.48 -3.77
N ASN A 229 14.04 29.77 -3.20
CA ASN A 229 12.93 30.44 -3.90
C ASN A 229 13.14 31.97 -4.10
N ASP A 230 14.35 32.50 -3.86
CA ASP A 230 14.65 33.93 -3.85
C ASP A 230 15.66 34.35 -4.95
N GLY A 231 16.02 33.44 -5.85
CA GLY A 231 16.97 33.71 -6.94
C GLY A 231 18.43 33.80 -6.51
N THR A 232 18.76 33.52 -5.24
CA THR A 232 20.13 33.60 -4.72
C THR A 232 20.89 32.27 -4.81
N SER A 233 20.57 31.43 -5.79
CA SER A 233 21.13 30.07 -5.89
C SER A 233 22.65 30.04 -6.05
N ALA A 234 23.28 29.16 -5.27
CA ALA A 234 24.67 28.75 -5.42
C ALA A 234 24.85 27.59 -6.43
N LEU A 235 23.78 26.88 -6.77
CA LEU A 235 23.85 25.60 -7.47
C LEU A 235 24.46 25.71 -8.87
N SER A 236 24.15 26.78 -9.61
CA SER A 236 24.75 27.04 -10.94
C SER A 236 26.27 27.14 -10.89
N VAL A 237 26.83 27.78 -9.84
CA VAL A 237 28.28 27.93 -9.67
C VAL A 237 28.91 26.61 -9.24
N LEU A 238 28.22 25.86 -8.38
CA LEU A 238 28.67 24.55 -7.90
C LEU A 238 28.49 23.42 -8.93
N GLY A 239 27.77 23.68 -10.03
CA GLY A 239 27.42 22.70 -11.05
C GLY A 239 26.47 21.60 -10.57
N ILE A 240 25.77 21.81 -9.45
CA ILE A 240 24.85 20.83 -8.87
C ILE A 240 23.46 21.05 -9.47
N ASP A 241 22.81 19.98 -9.91
CA ASP A 241 21.46 20.06 -10.44
C ASP A 241 20.43 20.41 -9.35
N ASN A 242 19.43 21.22 -9.71
CA ASN A 242 18.33 21.54 -8.81
C ASN A 242 17.51 20.28 -8.50
N GLY A 243 17.47 19.91 -7.22
CA GLY A 243 16.79 18.71 -6.75
C GLY A 243 17.70 17.48 -6.70
N ALA A 244 19.02 17.64 -6.90
CA ALA A 244 19.99 16.56 -6.75
C ALA A 244 19.82 15.85 -5.40
N THR A 245 19.85 14.52 -5.43
CA THR A 245 19.58 13.70 -4.25
C THR A 245 20.40 12.41 -4.26
N ASN A 246 20.73 11.90 -3.07
CA ASN A 246 21.33 10.59 -2.91
C ASN A 246 20.31 9.43 -3.03
N ARG A 247 19.02 9.73 -3.26
CA ARG A 247 17.99 8.71 -3.45
C ARG A 247 18.06 8.16 -4.87
N ILE A 248 18.12 6.83 -4.96
CA ILE A 248 18.01 6.11 -6.22
C ILE A 248 16.58 6.23 -6.74
N ASP A 249 16.41 6.76 -7.95
CA ASP A 249 15.11 6.79 -8.62
C ASP A 249 14.84 5.43 -9.29
N LEU A 250 13.93 4.66 -8.70
CA LEU A 250 13.55 3.35 -9.22
C LEU A 250 12.87 3.42 -10.61
N ARG A 251 12.41 4.60 -11.04
CA ARG A 251 11.71 4.78 -12.32
C ARG A 251 12.66 5.02 -13.49
N ARG A 252 13.94 5.28 -13.22
CA ARG A 252 14.98 5.42 -14.25
C ARG A 252 15.32 4.09 -14.89
N THR A 253 15.69 4.15 -16.18
CA THR A 253 16.19 2.99 -16.91
C THR A 253 17.57 2.58 -16.37
N LEU A 254 17.92 1.29 -16.48
CA LEU A 254 19.24 0.80 -16.05
C LEU A 254 20.39 1.51 -16.77
N GLU A 255 20.23 1.84 -18.06
CA GLU A 255 21.21 2.63 -18.82
C GLU A 255 21.43 4.01 -18.19
N SER A 256 20.36 4.75 -17.91
CA SER A 256 20.49 6.07 -17.30
C SER A 256 21.06 5.97 -15.89
N LEU A 257 20.67 4.94 -15.12
CA LEU A 257 21.15 4.74 -13.75
C LEU A 257 22.62 4.32 -13.69
N SER A 258 23.14 3.68 -14.74
CA SER A 258 24.54 3.25 -14.80
C SER A 258 25.56 4.40 -14.81
N GLN A 259 25.10 5.63 -15.04
CA GLN A 259 25.93 6.85 -14.92
C GLN A 259 26.24 7.18 -13.46
N ASP A 260 25.33 6.83 -12.56
CA ASP A 260 25.41 7.18 -11.14
C ASP A 260 25.86 5.99 -10.27
N ILE A 261 25.61 4.77 -10.74
CA ILE A 261 25.85 3.53 -10.01
C ILE A 261 26.53 2.53 -10.95
N PRO A 262 27.58 1.82 -10.53
CA PRO A 262 28.22 0.82 -11.37
C PRO A 262 27.28 -0.36 -11.65
N LEU A 263 26.68 -0.38 -12.84
CA LEU A 263 25.87 -1.48 -13.35
C LEU A 263 26.61 -2.18 -14.48
N ASN A 264 26.84 -3.48 -14.36
CA ASN A 264 27.46 -4.30 -15.40
C ASN A 264 26.45 -4.60 -16.51
N ILE A 265 26.30 -3.67 -17.46
CA ILE A 265 25.55 -3.87 -18.70
C ILE A 265 26.50 -4.52 -19.72
N ASN A 266 26.12 -5.70 -20.23
CA ASN A 266 26.93 -6.42 -21.21
C ASN A 266 26.79 -5.84 -22.63
N GLU A 267 27.58 -6.35 -23.58
CA GLU A 267 27.55 -5.92 -25.00
C GLU A 267 26.18 -6.07 -25.68
N ALA A 268 25.34 -6.98 -25.18
CA ALA A 268 23.97 -7.17 -25.65
C ALA A 268 22.97 -6.19 -25.03
N GLY A 269 23.43 -5.23 -24.22
CA GLY A 269 22.58 -4.24 -23.56
C GLY A 269 21.76 -4.82 -22.40
N LYS A 270 22.24 -5.89 -21.75
CA LYS A 270 21.53 -6.54 -20.63
C LYS A 270 22.33 -6.52 -19.34
N VAL A 271 21.61 -6.43 -18.23
CA VAL A 271 22.11 -6.74 -16.89
C VAL A 271 21.70 -8.16 -16.55
N VAL A 272 22.68 -9.01 -16.23
CA VAL A 272 22.47 -10.44 -15.97
C VAL A 272 23.08 -10.83 -14.63
N PHE A 273 22.27 -11.45 -13.77
CA PHE A 273 22.69 -11.92 -12.45
C PHE A 273 21.85 -13.13 -12.02
N THR A 274 22.27 -13.82 -10.96
CA THR A 274 21.61 -15.04 -10.48
C THR A 274 21.08 -14.82 -9.06
N ILE A 275 19.80 -15.16 -8.84
CA ILE A 275 19.19 -15.21 -7.52
C ILE A 275 18.75 -16.66 -7.28
N ASN A 276 19.20 -17.27 -6.18
CA ASN A 276 18.84 -18.64 -5.79
C ASN A 276 19.02 -19.67 -6.93
N GLY A 277 20.09 -19.53 -7.73
CA GLY A 277 20.40 -20.43 -8.85
C GLY A 277 19.63 -20.17 -10.15
N LYS A 278 18.69 -19.21 -10.17
CA LYS A 278 17.96 -18.79 -11.37
C LYS A 278 18.55 -17.52 -11.96
N ILE A 279 18.78 -17.53 -13.27
CA ILE A 279 19.28 -16.38 -14.02
C ILE A 279 18.15 -15.36 -14.20
N ILE A 280 18.47 -14.10 -13.90
CA ILE A 280 17.64 -12.92 -14.13
C ILE A 280 18.34 -12.08 -15.18
N GLU A 281 17.58 -11.73 -16.22
CA GLU A 281 18.01 -10.81 -17.26
C GLU A 281 17.09 -9.59 -17.26
N ALA A 282 17.67 -8.41 -17.33
CA ALA A 282 16.98 -7.14 -17.54
C ALA A 282 17.62 -6.39 -18.71
N ASP A 283 16.79 -5.78 -19.55
CA ASP A 283 17.28 -4.93 -20.65
C ASP A 283 17.72 -3.57 -20.09
N LYS A 284 18.69 -2.91 -20.74
CA LYS A 284 19.16 -1.59 -20.34
C LYS A 284 18.05 -0.53 -20.32
N ASN A 285 16.98 -0.74 -21.10
CA ASN A 285 15.80 0.12 -21.15
C ASN A 285 14.77 -0.20 -20.06
N ASP A 286 14.89 -1.33 -19.37
CA ASP A 286 14.04 -1.64 -18.22
C ASP A 286 14.31 -0.64 -17.09
N THR A 287 13.28 -0.33 -16.32
CA THR A 287 13.43 0.47 -15.09
C THR A 287 13.87 -0.40 -13.93
N LEU A 288 14.57 0.18 -12.95
CA LEU A 288 14.94 -0.57 -11.75
C LEU A 288 13.69 -1.11 -11.01
N LYS A 289 12.58 -0.36 -11.03
CA LYS A 289 11.28 -0.78 -10.50
C LYS A 289 10.73 -2.01 -11.20
N SER A 290 10.78 -2.06 -12.54
CA SER A 290 10.31 -3.24 -13.28
C SER A 290 11.18 -4.47 -13.03
N VAL A 291 12.49 -4.29 -12.80
CA VAL A 291 13.37 -5.38 -12.38
C VAL A 291 12.98 -5.90 -10.99
N PHE A 292 12.71 -5.01 -10.03
CA PHE A 292 12.26 -5.41 -8.69
C PHE A 292 10.90 -6.11 -8.74
N GLU A 293 9.95 -5.61 -9.53
CA GLU A 293 8.65 -6.26 -9.72
C GLU A 293 8.80 -7.64 -10.37
N LYS A 294 9.69 -7.79 -11.35
CA LYS A 294 9.99 -9.09 -11.98
C LYS A 294 10.53 -10.10 -10.96
N ILE A 295 11.39 -9.67 -10.05
CA ILE A 295 11.95 -10.53 -9.00
C ILE A 295 10.90 -10.87 -7.94
N ASN A 296 10.17 -9.86 -7.44
CA ASN A 296 9.21 -10.02 -6.36
C ASN A 296 7.98 -10.86 -6.77
N ASN A 297 7.63 -10.87 -8.05
CA ASN A 297 6.53 -11.67 -8.59
C ASN A 297 6.95 -13.09 -9.00
N ASP A 298 8.24 -13.44 -8.89
CA ASP A 298 8.74 -14.76 -9.25
C ASP A 298 8.64 -15.73 -8.07
N GLN A 299 7.61 -16.58 -8.10
CA GLN A 299 7.33 -17.56 -7.04
C GLN A 299 8.45 -18.58 -6.81
N ILE A 300 9.35 -18.76 -7.79
CA ILE A 300 10.47 -19.72 -7.70
C ILE A 300 11.65 -19.08 -6.97
N LEU A 301 11.86 -17.77 -7.13
CA LEU A 301 12.95 -17.07 -6.47
C LEU A 301 12.76 -17.03 -4.95
N ASN A 302 11.51 -16.89 -4.48
CA ASN A 302 11.18 -16.79 -3.05
C ASN A 302 12.02 -15.73 -2.31
N VAL A 303 12.23 -14.58 -2.98
CA VAL A 303 12.91 -13.40 -2.45
C VAL A 303 11.94 -12.22 -2.54
N ASN A 304 12.02 -11.32 -1.56
CA ASN A 304 11.32 -10.05 -1.60
C ASN A 304 12.36 -8.92 -1.47
N ILE A 305 12.45 -8.09 -2.49
CA ILE A 305 13.28 -6.90 -2.54
C ILE A 305 12.42 -5.71 -2.13
N SER A 306 12.87 -4.99 -1.12
CA SER A 306 12.23 -3.80 -0.54
C SER A 306 13.03 -2.54 -0.81
#